data_AF-A0A351KRT8-F1
#
_entry.id   AF-A0A351KRT8-F1
#
_cell.length_a   1.000
_cell.length_b   1.000
_cell.length_c   1.000
_cell.angle_alpha   90.00
_cell.angle_beta   90.00
_cell.angle_gamma   90.00
#
_symmetry.space_group_name_H-M   'P 1'
#
loop_
_entity.id
_entity.type
_entity.pdbx_description
1 polymer ?
#
loop_
_entity_poly.entity_id
_entity_poly.type
_entity_poly.pdbx_seq_one_letter_code
_entity_poly.pdbx_strand_id
1 'polypeptide(L)' 'SVELEDVHMNIEARLTQRLGEVGKKLHTGRSRNDQVATDIRLYLRDEVDELMGLILKLQSALLDLAE' A
#
# COMPACT_ATOMS: atom_id res chain seq x y z
N SER A 1 -6.73 25.23 4.30
CA SER A 1 -6.68 23.79 4.56
C SER A 1 -6.71 23.10 3.21
N VAL A 2 -5.87 22.10 3.00
CA VAL A 2 -5.82 21.36 1.73
C VAL A 2 -6.95 20.34 1.79
N GLU A 3 -7.87 20.35 0.82
CA GLU A 3 -8.88 19.29 0.76
C GLU A 3 -8.22 17.96 0.37
N LEU A 4 -8.57 16.87 1.05
CA LEU A 4 -8.09 15.50 0.80
C LEU A 4 -6.58 15.33 0.93
N GLU A 5 -6.06 15.61 2.12
CA GLU A 5 -4.62 15.71 2.44
C GLU A 5 -3.83 14.41 2.23
N ASP A 6 -4.47 13.25 2.34
CA ASP A 6 -3.83 11.95 2.20
C ASP A 6 -4.63 10.97 1.32
N VAL A 7 -3.99 9.87 0.91
CA VAL A 7 -4.61 8.86 0.04
C VAL A 7 -5.86 8.23 0.66
N HIS A 8 -5.90 8.08 1.98
CA HIS A 8 -7.03 7.47 2.67
C HIS A 8 -8.24 8.41 2.64
N MET A 9 -8.04 9.72 2.83
CA MET A 9 -9.10 10.73 2.67
C MET A 9 -9.65 10.74 1.25
N ASN A 10 -8.78 10.62 0.24
CA ASN A 10 -9.19 10.53 -1.16
C ASN A 10 -10.09 9.32 -1.41
N ILE A 11 -9.73 8.15 -0.89
CA ILE A 11 -10.51 6.91 -1.02
C ILE A 11 -11.84 7.01 -0.26
N GLU A 12 -11.85 7.51 0.97
CA GLU A 12 -13.05 7.69 1.78
C GLU A 12 -14.04 8.68 1.15
N ALA A 13 -13.54 9.80 0.63
CA ALA A 13 -14.34 10.79 -0.07
C ALA A 13 -14.94 10.19 -1.35
N ARG A 14 -14.13 9.48 -2.15
CA ARG A 14 -14.61 8.84 -3.37
C ARG A 14 -15.63 7.74 -3.08
N LEU A 15 -15.45 6.98 -2.01
CA LEU A 15 -16.41 5.95 -1.59
C LEU A 15 -17.73 6.57 -1.15
N THR A 16 -17.67 7.66 -0.38
CA THR A 16 -18.85 8.40 0.07
C THR A 16 -19.61 9.01 -1.11
N GLN A 17 -18.91 9.57 -2.11
CA GLN A 17 -19.55 10.04 -3.34
C GLN A 17 -20.32 8.93 -4.08
N ARG A 18 -19.80 7.70 -4.05
CA ARG A 18 -20.41 6.55 -4.75
C ARG A 18 -21.56 5.92 -3.99
N LEU A 19 -21.51 5.89 -2.66
CA LEU A 19 -22.41 5.09 -1.82
C LEU A 19 -23.20 5.92 -0.80
N GLY A 20 -23.05 7.24 -0.81
CA GLY A 20 -23.67 8.15 0.16
C GLY A 20 -23.21 7.87 1.58
N GLU A 21 -24.12 8.02 2.55
CA GLU A 21 -23.82 7.90 3.99
C GLU A 21 -23.25 6.54 4.41
N VAL A 22 -23.51 5.46 3.66
CA VAL A 22 -22.93 4.15 3.95
C VAL A 22 -21.41 4.18 3.77
N GLY A 23 -20.89 4.95 2.81
CA GLY A 23 -19.46 5.08 2.56
C GLY A 23 -18.69 5.69 3.74
N LYS A 24 -19.33 6.58 4.52
CA LYS A 24 -18.72 7.19 5.71
C LYS A 24 -18.46 6.21 6.84
N LYS A 25 -19.16 5.06 6.85
CA LYS A 25 -19.03 4.05 7.92
C LYS A 25 -17.76 3.21 7.80
N LEU A 26 -17.03 3.28 6.67
CA LEU A 26 -15.81 2.48 6.45
C LEU A 26 -14.72 2.75 7.50
N HIS A 27 -14.60 4.00 7.94
CA HIS A 27 -13.59 4.42 8.91
C HIS A 27 -14.02 4.22 10.37
N THR A 28 -15.27 3.81 10.63
CA THR A 28 -15.79 3.70 12.00
C THR A 28 -14.97 2.71 12.83
N GLY A 29 -14.42 3.19 13.95
CA GLY A 29 -13.60 2.39 14.86
C GLY A 29 -12.16 2.14 14.41
N ARG A 30 -11.67 2.85 13.38
CA ARG A 30 -10.28 2.78 12.93
C ARG A 30 -9.58 4.14 13.13
N SER A 31 -8.30 4.11 13.50
CA SER A 31 -7.45 5.30 13.55
C SER A 31 -6.65 5.41 12.25
N ARG A 32 -6.41 6.64 11.78
CA ARG A 32 -5.55 6.87 10.61
C ARG A 32 -4.13 6.33 10.82
N ASN A 33 -3.59 6.38 12.04
CA ASN A 33 -2.25 5.86 12.34
C ASN A 33 -2.15 4.35 12.13
N ASP A 34 -3.16 3.61 12.58
CA ASP A 34 -3.19 2.14 12.42
C ASP A 34 -3.39 1.76 10.96
N GLN A 35 -4.18 2.53 10.23
CA GLN A 35 -4.38 2.33 8.79
C GLN A 35 -3.09 2.54 8.01
N VAL A 36 -2.41 3.67 8.22
CA VAL A 36 -1.11 3.98 7.61
C VAL A 36 -0.08 2.89 7.94
N ALA A 37 -0.01 2.49 9.22
CA ALA A 37 0.93 1.47 9.66
C ALA A 37 0.63 0.07 9.08
N THR A 38 -0.62 -0.21 8.74
CA THR A 38 -1.02 -1.44 8.05
C THR A 38 -0.64 -1.36 6.58
N ASP A 39 -0.98 -0.25 5.91
CA ASP A 39 -0.75 -0.06 4.48
C ASP A 39 0.75 -0.10 4.15
N ILE A 40 1.59 0.57 4.95
CA ILE A 40 3.05 0.52 4.80
C ILE A 40 3.58 -0.91 4.94
N ARG A 41 3.08 -1.69 5.90
CA ARG A 41 3.53 -3.07 6.10
C ARG A 41 3.15 -3.99 4.94
N LEU A 42 1.94 -3.83 4.42
CA LEU A 42 1.49 -4.60 3.25
C LEU A 42 2.31 -4.25 2.02
N TYR A 43 2.50 -2.95 1.75
CA TYR A 43 3.32 -2.47 0.65
C TYR A 43 4.76 -2.99 0.74
N LEU A 44 5.43 -2.80 1.89
CA LEU A 44 6.81 -3.25 2.05
C LEU A 44 6.99 -4.76 1.97
N ARG A 45 5.99 -5.55 2.38
CA ARG A 45 6.05 -7.01 2.21
C ARG A 45 6.09 -7.38 0.73
N ASP A 46 5.21 -6.78 -0.07
CA ASP A 46 5.13 -7.07 -1.50
C ASP A 46 6.42 -6.62 -2.23
N GLU A 47 6.98 -5.46 -1.84
CA GLU A 47 8.28 -4.98 -2.34
C GLU A 47 9.46 -5.88 -1.93
N VAL A 48 9.44 -6.43 -0.72
CA VAL A 48 10.46 -7.39 -0.27
C VAL A 48 10.43 -8.66 -1.10
N ASP A 49 9.24 -9.19 -1.40
CA ASP A 49 9.08 -10.38 -2.25
C ASP A 49 9.63 -10.12 -3.67
N GLU A 50 9.38 -8.93 -4.24
CA GLU A 50 9.94 -8.52 -5.53
C GLU A 50 11.48 -8.42 -5.49
N LEU A 51 12.02 -7.72 -4.48
CA LEU A 51 13.46 -7.55 -4.31
C LEU A 51 14.19 -8.89 -4.15
N MET A 52 13.62 -9.83 -3.40
CA MET A 52 14.16 -11.19 -3.28
C MET A 52 14.26 -11.86 -4.65
N GLY A 53 13.22 -11.75 -5.48
CA GLY A 53 13.23 -12.26 -6.85
C GLY A 53 14.32 -11.61 -7.72
N LEU A 54 14.51 -10.30 -7.60
CA LEU A 54 15.56 -9.57 -8.34
C LEU A 54 16.97 -9.96 -7.88
N ILE A 55 17.17 -10.16 -6.58
CA ILE A 55 18.45 -10.63 -6.03
C ILE A 55 18.78 -12.03 -6.56
N LEU A 56 17.81 -12.95 -6.59
CA LEU A 56 18.01 -14.30 -7.14
C LEU A 56 18.38 -14.25 -8.63
N LYS A 57 17.71 -13.39 -9.41
CA LYS A 57 18.05 -13.18 -10.82
C LYS A 57 19.47 -12.65 -11.01
N LEU A 58 19.88 -11.68 -10.19
CA LEU A 58 21.23 -11.15 -10.21
C LEU A 58 22.28 -12.23 -9.87
N GLN A 59 22.02 -13.02 -8.83
CA GLN A 59 22.88 -14.14 -8.45
C GLN A 59 23.04 -15.15 -9.59
N SER A 60 21.94 -15.53 -10.24
CA SER A 60 21.98 -16.42 -11.41
C SER A 60 22.84 -15.84 -12.53
N ALA A 61 22.64 -14.57 -12.89
CA ALA A 61 23.41 -13.93 -13.96
C ALA A 61 24.92 -13.84 -13.66
N LEU A 62 25.29 -13.68 -12.39
CA LEU A 62 26.70 -13.67 -11.97
C LEU A 62 27.32 -15.07 -12.04
N LEU A 63 26.56 -16.12 -11.73
CA LEU A 63 27.02 -17.51 -11.88
C LEU A 63 27.19 -17.87 -13.35
N ASP A 64 26.23 -17.49 -14.21
CA ASP A 64 26.30 -17.71 -15.65
C ASP A 64 27.52 -17.02 -16.28
N LEU A 65 27.93 -15.85 -15.75
CA LEU A 65 29.13 -15.15 -16.21
C LEU A 65 30.44 -15.81 -15.74
N ALA A 66 30.39 -16.57 -14.64
CA ALA A 66 31.56 -17.19 -14.04
C ALA A 66 31.92 -18.55 -14.67
N GLU A 67 30.96 -19.22 -15.31
CA GLU A 67 31.17 -20.42 -16.14
C GLU A 67 31.85 -20.08 -17.49
#